data_AF-A0A9W8EC91-F1
#
_entry.id   AF-A0A9W8EC91-F1
#
_cell.length_a   1.000
_cell.length_b   1.000
_cell.length_c   1.000
_cell.angle_alpha   90.00
_cell.angle_beta   90.00
_cell.angle_gamma   90.00
#
_symmetry.space_group_name_H-M   'P 1'
#
loop_
_entity.id
_entity.type
_entity.pdbx_description
1 polymer ?
#
loop_
_entity_poly.entity_id
_entity_poly.type
_entity_poly.pdbx_seq_one_letter_code
_entity_poly.pdbx_strand_id
1 'polypeptide(L)'
;MASKYFVWTNEFVRRKQMGYITLAGVYFVFVAATTAVYLHRTRRLLHQSLWLNAVHIGSALVLGMMFALNNAFAPWFPCFINLWGYHLFGFLWVFSFIARALRFLFQYEYHQAKLNAPTLGSQFKGLGGSTPAGLDASPAHLPSQKQAEALLAYSIAQPASEGGHASHSTLPSHGPTASCHSMALVARAWSVPPPTKVSSRHRVNLCDSHCTRYAWHRWWHQLQFKALMDRVPWIRKRRIFSERMLLQVLVVLLWALFVYLVFVQTFSPHFTVDPITTHCPVVAEYVLIYIILVIYICITCPAVLFWVWNTDEPYGLRRDLTVEIVLCMIFYPLFHFTSELAPQMAPYFSPSMFLFVGFFLGHIMLVVVPTFTLHHGRGRGLSYHRTRSV
;
A
#
# COMPACT_ATOMS: atom_id res chain seq x y z
N MET A 1 -17.23 36.58 4.59
CA MET A 1 -18.28 37.63 4.70
C MET A 1 -19.48 37.44 3.77
N ALA A 2 -19.42 36.61 2.72
CA ALA A 2 -20.53 36.42 1.77
C ALA A 2 -21.71 35.55 2.26
N SER A 3 -21.56 34.74 3.33
CA SER A 3 -22.65 33.84 3.79
C SER A 3 -23.78 34.55 4.55
N LYS A 4 -23.60 35.82 4.96
CA LYS A 4 -24.58 36.56 5.76
C LYS A 4 -25.86 36.95 5.00
N TYR A 5 -25.89 36.79 3.68
CA TYR A 5 -27.02 37.25 2.85
C TYR A 5 -27.78 36.14 2.11
N PHE A 6 -27.39 34.87 2.27
CA PHE A 6 -28.14 33.79 1.64
C PHE A 6 -29.40 33.48 2.45
N VAL A 7 -30.57 33.82 1.90
CA VAL A 7 -31.86 33.55 2.53
C VAL A 7 -32.23 32.09 2.29
N TRP A 8 -32.18 31.28 3.35
CA TRP A 8 -32.61 29.89 3.32
C TRP A 8 -34.14 29.84 3.28
N THR A 9 -34.71 29.66 2.09
CA THR A 9 -36.14 29.35 1.98
C THR A 9 -36.39 27.88 2.33
N ASN A 10 -37.49 27.59 3.02
CA ASN A 10 -37.88 26.22 3.37
C ASN A 10 -37.97 25.32 2.12
N GLU A 11 -38.37 25.90 0.98
CA GLU A 11 -38.44 25.19 -0.28
C GLU A 11 -37.05 24.79 -0.81
N PHE A 12 -36.07 25.70 -0.77
CA PHE A 12 -34.70 25.41 -1.19
C PHE A 12 -34.09 24.29 -0.34
N VAL A 13 -34.24 24.37 0.98
CA VAL A 13 -33.78 23.34 1.92
C VAL A 13 -34.40 21.99 1.58
N ARG A 14 -35.73 21.93 1.41
CA ARG A 14 -36.44 20.68 1.10
C ARG A 14 -35.94 20.06 -0.19
N ARG A 15 -35.78 20.86 -1.26
CA ARG A 15 -35.27 20.38 -2.57
C ARG A 15 -33.83 19.85 -2.45
N LYS A 16 -32.97 20.59 -1.74
CA LYS A 16 -31.58 20.18 -1.46
C LYS A 16 -31.52 18.85 -0.71
N GLN A 17 -32.30 18.73 0.38
CA GLN A 17 -32.38 17.52 1.19
C GLN A 17 -32.84 16.31 0.37
N MET A 18 -33.92 16.45 -0.40
CA MET A 18 -34.42 15.38 -1.28
C MET A 18 -33.36 14.96 -2.31
N GLY A 19 -32.65 15.91 -2.92
CA GLY A 19 -31.58 15.63 -3.88
C GLY A 19 -30.45 14.81 -3.26
N TYR A 20 -29.92 15.23 -2.11
CA TYR A 20 -28.81 14.53 -1.45
C TYR A 20 -29.21 13.18 -0.85
N ILE A 21 -30.42 13.03 -0.30
CA ILE A 21 -30.93 11.72 0.17
C ILE A 21 -31.06 10.75 -1.01
N THR A 22 -31.61 11.23 -2.14
CA THR A 22 -31.74 10.39 -3.35
C THR A 22 -30.35 9.97 -3.86
N LEU A 23 -29.41 10.92 -3.93
CA LEU A 23 -28.02 10.64 -4.32
C LEU A 23 -27.37 9.61 -3.40
N ALA A 24 -27.53 9.76 -2.08
CA ALA A 24 -27.02 8.82 -1.08
C ALA A 24 -27.61 7.42 -1.26
N GLY A 25 -28.94 7.32 -1.46
CA GLY A 25 -29.62 6.04 -1.68
C GLY A 25 -29.13 5.34 -2.95
N VAL A 26 -29.03 6.05 -4.06
CA VAL A 26 -28.51 5.51 -5.33
C VAL A 26 -27.05 5.06 -5.16
N TYR A 27 -26.22 5.89 -4.54
CA TYR A 27 -24.83 5.57 -4.25
C TYR A 27 -24.71 4.30 -3.39
N PHE A 28 -25.47 4.20 -2.30
CA PHE A 28 -25.46 3.04 -1.42
C PHE A 28 -25.82 1.76 -2.16
N VAL A 29 -26.94 1.75 -2.90
CA VAL A 29 -27.40 0.58 -3.65
C VAL A 29 -26.36 0.18 -4.69
N PHE A 30 -25.82 1.15 -5.44
CA PHE A 30 -24.78 0.91 -6.44
C PHE A 30 -23.53 0.29 -5.83
N VAL A 31 -22.99 0.88 -4.77
CA VAL A 31 -21.77 0.42 -4.10
C VAL A 31 -21.98 -0.94 -3.45
N ALA A 32 -23.09 -1.14 -2.73
CA ALA A 32 -23.40 -2.41 -2.07
C ALA A 32 -23.56 -3.55 -3.08
N ALA A 33 -24.34 -3.34 -4.16
CA ALA A 33 -24.56 -4.36 -5.18
C ALA A 33 -23.27 -4.75 -5.90
N THR A 34 -22.50 -3.76 -6.36
CA THR A 34 -21.24 -4.03 -7.07
C THR A 34 -20.17 -4.63 -6.14
N THR A 35 -20.11 -4.22 -4.87
CA THR A 35 -19.23 -4.84 -3.86
C THR A 35 -19.64 -6.28 -3.58
N ALA A 36 -20.93 -6.59 -3.46
CA ALA A 36 -21.40 -7.96 -3.26
C ALA A 36 -21.00 -8.87 -4.43
N VAL A 37 -21.18 -8.40 -5.67
CA VAL A 37 -20.74 -9.12 -6.88
C VAL A 37 -19.23 -9.29 -6.89
N TYR A 38 -18.47 -8.24 -6.58
CA TYR A 38 -17.02 -8.29 -6.49
C TYR A 38 -16.55 -9.32 -5.46
N LEU A 39 -17.05 -9.26 -4.22
CA LEU A 39 -16.68 -10.18 -3.15
C LEU A 39 -17.08 -11.62 -3.49
N HIS A 40 -18.26 -11.85 -4.07
CA HIS A 40 -18.68 -13.18 -4.50
C HIS A 40 -17.72 -13.77 -5.56
N ARG A 41 -17.25 -12.96 -6.51
CA ARG A 41 -16.31 -13.39 -7.55
C ARG A 41 -14.91 -13.60 -7.00
N THR A 42 -14.40 -12.67 -6.20
CA THR A 42 -13.05 -12.69 -5.66
C THR A 42 -12.87 -13.81 -4.63
N ARG A 43 -13.93 -14.22 -3.90
CA ARG A 43 -13.88 -15.41 -3.03
C ARG A 43 -13.41 -16.69 -3.74
N ARG A 44 -13.62 -16.79 -5.05
CA ARG A 44 -13.17 -17.94 -5.86
C ARG A 44 -11.71 -17.85 -6.28
N LEU A 45 -11.07 -16.68 -6.13
CA LEU A 45 -9.70 -16.40 -6.52
C LEU A 45 -8.84 -16.30 -5.24
N LEU A 46 -8.25 -17.41 -4.82
CA LEU A 46 -7.59 -17.63 -3.52
C LEU A 46 -6.36 -16.74 -3.19
N HIS A 47 -6.03 -15.72 -3.98
CA HIS A 47 -4.73 -15.03 -3.89
C HIS A 47 -4.79 -13.59 -3.36
N GLN A 48 -5.97 -12.97 -3.29
CA GLN A 48 -6.12 -11.59 -2.81
C GLN A 48 -6.54 -11.52 -1.34
N SER A 49 -6.04 -10.52 -0.59
CA SER A 49 -6.51 -10.22 0.78
C SER A 49 -7.93 -9.66 0.73
N LEU A 50 -8.89 -10.55 0.85
CA LEU A 50 -10.30 -10.21 0.77
C LEU A 50 -10.74 -9.31 1.92
N TRP A 51 -10.20 -9.51 3.14
CA TRP A 51 -10.66 -8.81 4.32
C TRP A 51 -10.18 -7.36 4.36
N LEU A 52 -8.89 -7.13 4.09
CA LEU A 52 -8.37 -5.76 4.02
C LEU A 52 -9.07 -4.94 2.93
N ASN A 53 -9.37 -5.55 1.78
CA ASN A 53 -10.10 -4.86 0.72
C ASN A 53 -11.57 -4.60 1.10
N ALA A 54 -12.23 -5.54 1.79
CA ALA A 54 -13.58 -5.35 2.28
C ALA A 54 -13.67 -4.23 3.33
N VAL A 55 -12.72 -4.16 4.27
CA VAL A 55 -12.63 -3.07 5.25
C VAL A 55 -12.44 -1.72 4.55
N HIS A 56 -11.55 -1.68 3.56
CA HIS A 56 -11.30 -0.48 2.78
C HIS A 56 -12.54 0.02 2.03
N ILE A 57 -13.19 -0.86 1.24
CA ILE A 57 -14.42 -0.52 0.50
C ILE A 57 -15.55 -0.15 1.46
N GLY A 58 -15.71 -0.87 2.57
CA GLY A 58 -16.72 -0.57 3.58
C GLY A 58 -16.53 0.80 4.21
N SER A 59 -15.29 1.16 4.56
CA SER A 59 -14.98 2.49 5.10
C SER A 59 -15.24 3.62 4.09
N ALA A 60 -14.88 3.42 2.82
CA ALA A 60 -15.17 4.35 1.73
C ALA A 60 -16.69 4.54 1.52
N LEU A 61 -17.47 3.47 1.55
CA LEU A 61 -18.94 3.51 1.44
C LEU A 61 -19.54 4.37 2.57
N VAL A 62 -19.14 4.11 3.82
CA VAL A 62 -19.68 4.85 4.96
C VAL A 62 -19.28 6.32 4.92
N LEU A 63 -18.04 6.64 4.54
CA LEU A 63 -17.60 8.02 4.35
C LEU A 63 -18.40 8.72 3.24
N GLY A 64 -18.56 8.09 2.08
CA GLY A 64 -19.40 8.61 0.99
C GLY A 64 -20.83 8.91 1.46
N MET A 65 -21.43 7.99 2.21
CA MET A 65 -22.75 8.20 2.81
C MET A 65 -22.76 9.34 3.81
N MET A 66 -21.76 9.44 4.69
CA MET A 66 -21.65 10.54 5.66
C MET A 66 -21.53 11.89 4.96
N PHE A 67 -20.73 12.01 3.89
CA PHE A 67 -20.66 13.25 3.12
C PHE A 67 -22.00 13.60 2.48
N ALA A 68 -22.71 12.63 1.90
CA ALA A 68 -24.02 12.91 1.30
C ALA A 68 -25.07 13.31 2.35
N LEU A 69 -25.11 12.62 3.49
CA LEU A 69 -26.06 12.89 4.57
C LEU A 69 -25.76 14.20 5.30
N ASN A 70 -24.49 14.49 5.58
CA ASN A 70 -24.08 15.78 6.14
C ASN A 70 -24.58 16.95 5.27
N ASN A 71 -24.59 16.76 3.94
CA ASN A 71 -25.11 17.76 3.01
C ASN A 71 -26.63 17.80 2.89
N ALA A 72 -27.29 16.65 3.03
CA ALA A 72 -28.76 16.59 3.05
C ALA A 72 -29.33 17.34 4.26
N PHE A 73 -28.66 17.22 5.41
CA PHE A 73 -29.17 17.73 6.68
C PHE A 73 -28.49 19.00 7.17
N ALA A 74 -27.56 19.61 6.43
CA ALA A 74 -26.96 20.89 6.81
C ALA A 74 -28.02 22.01 6.86
N PRO A 75 -28.09 22.84 7.93
CA PRO A 75 -27.13 22.93 9.05
C PRO A 75 -27.48 22.08 10.28
N TRP A 76 -28.54 21.28 10.27
CA TRP A 76 -29.02 20.49 11.43
C TRP A 76 -28.29 19.16 11.66
N PHE A 77 -27.24 18.86 10.91
CA PHE A 77 -26.51 17.60 11.07
C PHE A 77 -25.74 17.60 12.40
N PRO A 78 -25.92 16.60 13.28
CA PRO A 78 -25.29 16.59 14.60
C PRO A 78 -23.75 16.51 14.51
N CYS A 79 -23.06 17.38 15.23
CA CYS A 79 -21.60 17.48 15.15
C CYS A 79 -20.88 16.24 15.66
N PHE A 80 -21.42 15.57 16.68
CA PHE A 80 -20.82 14.33 17.19
C PHE A 80 -20.85 13.21 16.13
N ILE A 81 -21.92 13.10 15.31
CA ILE A 81 -21.96 12.11 14.23
C ILE A 81 -20.88 12.42 13.19
N ASN A 82 -20.69 13.71 12.88
CA ASN A 82 -19.67 14.17 11.95
C ASN A 82 -18.26 13.86 12.47
N LEU A 83 -18.01 14.13 13.76
CA LEU A 83 -16.75 13.81 14.45
C LEU A 83 -16.46 12.32 14.38
N TRP A 84 -17.39 11.48 14.85
CA TRP A 84 -17.20 10.03 14.90
C TRP A 84 -17.08 9.41 13.52
N GLY A 85 -17.95 9.79 12.60
CA GLY A 85 -17.98 9.27 11.24
C GLY A 85 -16.66 9.53 10.51
N TYR A 86 -16.19 10.78 10.50
CA TYR A 86 -14.94 11.11 9.80
C TYR A 86 -13.70 10.53 10.46
N HIS A 87 -13.64 10.51 11.80
CA HIS A 87 -12.48 9.94 12.47
C HIS A 87 -12.43 8.44 12.30
N LEU A 88 -13.48 7.69 12.67
CA LEU A 88 -13.45 6.23 12.61
C LEU A 88 -13.28 5.71 11.18
N PHE A 89 -14.13 6.17 10.26
CA PHE A 89 -14.11 5.63 8.90
C PHE A 89 -13.01 6.26 8.05
N GLY A 90 -12.63 7.52 8.29
CA GLY A 90 -11.46 8.15 7.66
C GLY A 90 -10.16 7.46 8.05
N PHE A 91 -10.00 7.15 9.35
CA PHE A 91 -8.87 6.40 9.85
C PHE A 91 -8.83 4.98 9.27
N LEU A 92 -9.96 4.25 9.31
CA LEU A 92 -10.05 2.92 8.71
C LEU A 92 -9.72 2.94 7.21
N TRP A 93 -10.19 3.94 6.47
CA TRP A 93 -9.90 4.09 5.04
C TRP A 93 -8.40 4.30 4.78
N VAL A 94 -7.77 5.25 5.47
CA VAL A 94 -6.33 5.54 5.35
C VAL A 94 -5.47 4.33 5.74
N PHE A 95 -5.68 3.76 6.92
CA PHE A 95 -4.83 2.67 7.41
C PHE A 95 -5.06 1.35 6.66
N SER A 96 -6.27 1.09 6.18
CA SER A 96 -6.53 -0.07 5.31
C SER A 96 -5.85 0.09 3.95
N PHE A 97 -5.79 1.31 3.39
CA PHE A 97 -5.00 1.58 2.18
C PHE A 97 -3.51 1.30 2.41
N ILE A 98 -2.93 1.83 3.50
CA ILE A 98 -1.51 1.60 3.83
C ILE A 98 -1.23 0.09 3.99
N ALA A 99 -2.11 -0.63 4.70
CA ALA A 99 -1.98 -2.07 4.85
C ALA A 99 -2.06 -2.82 3.51
N ARG A 100 -2.94 -2.41 2.60
CA ARG A 100 -3.04 -2.96 1.23
C ARG A 100 -1.77 -2.70 0.43
N ALA A 101 -1.24 -1.48 0.47
CA ALA A 101 0.00 -1.10 -0.21
C ALA A 101 1.22 -1.89 0.31
N LEU A 102 1.37 -2.00 1.64
CA LEU A 102 2.46 -2.76 2.25
C LEU A 102 2.38 -4.24 1.91
N ARG A 103 1.18 -4.82 1.92
CA ARG A 103 0.96 -6.21 1.53
C ARG A 103 1.30 -6.44 0.05
N PHE A 104 0.90 -5.52 -0.83
CA PHE A 104 1.23 -5.58 -2.24
C PHE A 104 2.75 -5.62 -2.46
N LEU A 105 3.47 -4.67 -1.86
CA LEU A 105 4.94 -4.60 -1.95
C LEU A 105 5.59 -5.90 -1.46
N PHE A 106 5.13 -6.45 -0.33
CA PHE A 106 5.63 -7.72 0.19
C PHE A 106 5.37 -8.89 -0.78
N GLN A 107 4.18 -8.98 -1.37
CA GLN A 107 3.84 -10.02 -2.33
C GLN A 107 4.70 -9.90 -3.60
N TYR A 108 4.91 -8.68 -4.10
CA TYR A 108 5.77 -8.43 -5.25
C TYR A 108 7.21 -8.91 -5.00
N GLU A 109 7.82 -8.52 -3.87
CA GLU A 109 9.17 -8.97 -3.51
C GLU A 109 9.26 -10.49 -3.37
N TYR A 110 8.24 -11.12 -2.78
CA TYR A 110 8.18 -12.57 -2.66
C TYR A 110 8.17 -13.28 -4.03
N HIS A 111 7.37 -12.77 -4.98
CA HIS A 111 7.32 -13.33 -6.32
C HIS A 111 8.65 -13.15 -7.06
N GLN A 112 9.28 -11.98 -6.95
CA GLN A 112 10.61 -11.73 -7.53
C GLN A 112 11.68 -12.65 -6.93
N ALA A 113 11.70 -12.82 -5.60
CA ALA A 113 12.63 -13.72 -4.93
C ALA A 113 12.46 -15.17 -5.39
N LYS A 114 11.20 -15.62 -5.56
CA LYS A 114 10.90 -16.96 -6.05
C LYS A 114 11.38 -17.18 -7.49
N LEU A 115 11.27 -16.16 -8.35
CA LEU A 115 11.77 -16.20 -9.73
C LEU A 115 13.30 -16.13 -9.84
N ASN A 116 13.98 -15.59 -8.84
CA ASN A 116 15.44 -15.49 -8.80
C ASN A 116 16.12 -16.68 -8.10
N ALA A 117 15.40 -17.47 -7.31
CA ALA A 117 15.87 -18.73 -6.73
C ALA A 117 16.23 -19.90 -7.70
N PRO A 118 15.85 -19.94 -9.01
CA PRO A 118 16.14 -21.05 -9.92
C PRO A 118 17.64 -21.35 -10.19
N THR A 119 18.56 -20.54 -9.69
CA THR A 119 20.01 -20.81 -9.78
C THR A 119 20.54 -21.75 -8.69
N LEU A 120 19.77 -22.07 -7.66
CA LEU A 120 20.18 -23.09 -6.67
C LEU A 120 19.97 -24.52 -7.20
N GLY A 121 18.95 -24.76 -8.01
CA GLY A 121 18.72 -26.08 -8.60
C GLY A 121 19.85 -26.51 -9.54
N SER A 122 20.45 -25.57 -10.29
CA SER A 122 21.64 -25.84 -11.11
C SER A 122 22.93 -25.95 -10.27
N GLN A 123 23.05 -25.22 -9.15
CA GLN A 123 24.17 -25.41 -8.22
C GLN A 123 24.14 -26.76 -7.51
N PHE A 124 22.95 -27.26 -7.11
CA PHE A 124 22.83 -28.60 -6.53
C PHE A 124 23.07 -29.71 -7.55
N LYS A 125 22.74 -29.48 -8.84
CA LYS A 125 23.07 -30.42 -9.93
C LYS A 125 24.58 -30.55 -10.17
N GLY A 126 25.38 -29.54 -9.82
CA GLY A 126 26.84 -29.56 -9.95
C GLY A 126 27.57 -30.21 -8.76
N LEU A 127 26.90 -30.42 -7.63
CA LEU A 127 27.48 -31.01 -6.41
C LEU A 127 27.49 -32.55 -6.41
N GLY A 128 27.16 -33.21 -7.52
CA GLY A 128 27.38 -34.66 -7.72
C GLY A 128 26.65 -35.60 -6.76
N GLY A 129 25.79 -35.08 -5.87
CA GLY A 129 25.06 -35.85 -4.88
C GLY A 129 23.77 -36.41 -5.45
N SER A 130 23.63 -37.73 -5.39
CA SER A 130 22.40 -38.48 -5.57
C SER A 130 21.17 -37.72 -5.06
N THR A 131 20.19 -37.56 -5.94
CA THR A 131 18.92 -36.85 -5.75
C THR A 131 18.25 -37.26 -4.42
N PRO A 132 18.14 -36.36 -3.41
CA PRO A 132 17.23 -36.62 -2.30
C PRO A 132 15.82 -36.43 -2.84
N ALA A 133 15.16 -37.55 -3.16
CA ALA A 133 13.75 -37.60 -3.50
C ALA A 133 12.94 -36.99 -2.34
N GLY A 134 12.37 -35.79 -2.49
CA GLY A 134 11.47 -35.28 -1.44
C GLY A 134 10.99 -33.83 -1.48
N LEU A 135 11.58 -32.92 -2.27
CA LEU A 135 11.28 -31.48 -2.16
C LEU A 135 10.28 -30.91 -3.20
N ASP A 136 9.84 -31.71 -4.17
CA ASP A 136 8.82 -31.31 -5.16
C ASP A 136 7.39 -31.67 -4.76
N ALA A 137 7.14 -31.95 -3.47
CA ALA A 137 5.78 -32.18 -3.00
C ALA A 137 4.93 -30.91 -3.16
N SER A 138 3.97 -31.00 -4.08
CA SER A 138 2.93 -30.00 -4.32
C SER A 138 2.31 -29.50 -3.00
N PRO A 139 2.17 -28.17 -2.79
CA PRO A 139 1.62 -27.62 -1.55
C PRO A 139 0.13 -27.94 -1.32
N ALA A 140 -0.51 -28.71 -2.21
CA ALA A 140 -1.86 -29.25 -2.01
C ALA A 140 -1.91 -30.43 -1.02
N HIS A 141 -0.77 -31.05 -0.71
CA HIS A 141 -0.65 -32.07 0.33
C HIS A 141 0.38 -31.62 1.37
N LEU A 142 0.03 -30.60 2.16
CA LEU A 142 0.68 -30.43 3.46
C LEU A 142 0.18 -31.59 4.34
N PRO A 143 1.05 -32.52 4.77
CA PRO A 143 0.69 -33.52 5.76
C PRO A 143 0.07 -32.80 6.96
N SER A 144 -1.05 -33.32 7.49
CA SER A 144 -1.65 -32.74 8.69
C SER A 144 -0.56 -32.66 9.78
N GLN A 145 -0.62 -31.66 10.65
CA GLN A 145 0.39 -31.39 11.68
C GLN A 145 0.84 -32.66 12.47
N LYS A 146 -0.04 -33.67 12.58
CA LYS A 146 0.26 -34.99 13.16
C LYS A 146 1.29 -35.83 12.39
N GLN A 147 1.33 -35.74 11.06
CA GLN A 147 2.30 -36.45 10.22
C GLN A 147 3.69 -35.80 10.27
N ALA A 148 3.77 -34.48 10.52
CA ALA A 148 5.04 -33.81 10.76
C ALA A 148 5.65 -34.21 12.11
N GLU A 149 4.83 -34.39 13.15
CA GLU A 149 5.27 -34.91 14.45
C GLU A 149 5.72 -36.38 14.39
N ALA A 150 5.04 -37.23 13.59
CA ALA A 150 5.43 -38.62 13.40
C ALA A 150 6.78 -38.78 12.67
N LEU A 151 7.07 -37.93 11.68
CA LEU A 151 8.36 -37.93 10.98
C LEU A 151 9.51 -37.44 11.86
N LEU A 152 9.24 -36.49 12.77
CA LEU A 152 10.20 -36.04 13.77
C LEU A 152 10.49 -37.11 14.83
N ALA A 153 9.48 -37.88 15.25
CA ALA A 153 9.66 -39.01 16.15
C ALA A 153 10.47 -40.16 15.52
N TYR A 154 10.30 -40.39 14.21
CA TYR A 154 11.04 -41.43 13.48
C TYR A 154 12.53 -41.08 13.31
N SER A 155 12.86 -39.80 13.11
CA SER A 155 14.26 -39.36 12.96
C SER A 155 15.09 -39.46 14.25
N ILE A 156 14.46 -39.55 15.42
CA ILE A 156 15.16 -39.66 16.72
C ILE A 156 15.48 -41.12 17.06
N ALA A 157 14.85 -42.08 16.38
CA ALA A 157 14.92 -43.50 16.73
C ALA A 157 16.00 -44.32 15.97
N GLN A 158 16.85 -43.71 15.13
CA GLN A 158 17.90 -44.48 14.44
C GLN A 158 19.22 -44.51 15.25
N PRO A 159 19.72 -45.71 15.63
CA PRO A 159 21.04 -45.86 16.20
C PRO A 159 22.12 -45.73 15.12
N ALA A 160 23.19 -45.01 15.45
CA ALA A 160 24.36 -44.82 14.61
C ALA A 160 25.08 -46.15 14.37
N SER A 161 25.24 -46.54 13.11
CA SER A 161 26.18 -47.59 12.70
C SER A 161 27.46 -46.96 12.16
N GLU A 162 28.57 -47.24 12.85
CA GLU A 162 29.93 -46.89 12.46
C GLU A 162 30.43 -47.73 11.27
N GLY A 163 31.33 -47.14 10.49
CA GLY A 163 32.10 -47.77 9.41
C GLY A 163 32.43 -46.70 8.36
N GLY A 164 33.64 -46.16 8.21
CA GLY A 164 34.95 -46.75 8.39
C GLY A 164 35.46 -47.24 7.03
N HIS A 165 36.15 -46.39 6.27
CA HIS A 165 37.38 -46.72 5.52
C HIS A 165 37.93 -45.52 4.74
N ALA A 166 39.24 -45.34 4.89
CA ALA A 166 40.09 -44.38 4.21
C ALA A 166 40.77 -45.02 2.98
N SER A 167 41.05 -44.23 1.94
CA SER A 167 42.27 -44.37 1.13
C SER A 167 42.47 -43.23 0.12
N HIS A 168 43.65 -42.61 0.25
CA HIS A 168 44.50 -41.88 -0.72
C HIS A 168 44.15 -41.90 -2.22
N SER A 169 44.36 -40.77 -2.92
CA SER A 169 45.52 -40.57 -3.83
C SER A 169 45.47 -39.30 -4.73
N THR A 170 46.56 -38.51 -4.67
CA THR A 170 47.34 -37.80 -5.72
C THR A 170 46.75 -36.77 -6.73
N LEU A 171 47.44 -35.60 -6.77
CA LEU A 171 47.61 -34.55 -7.80
C LEU A 171 47.98 -35.07 -9.21
N PRO A 172 47.85 -34.30 -10.35
CA PRO A 172 48.50 -32.99 -10.63
C PRO A 172 47.64 -31.92 -11.36
N SER A 173 47.83 -30.62 -11.08
CA SER A 173 48.56 -29.58 -11.86
C SER A 173 48.08 -29.31 -13.30
N HIS A 174 47.49 -28.12 -13.55
CA HIS A 174 47.91 -27.11 -14.56
C HIS A 174 46.98 -25.87 -14.53
N GLY A 175 47.56 -24.67 -14.63
CA GLY A 175 46.86 -23.37 -14.79
C GLY A 175 46.30 -23.14 -16.21
N PRO A 176 45.76 -21.95 -16.57
CA PRO A 176 46.49 -20.69 -16.42
C PRO A 176 45.70 -19.51 -15.81
N THR A 177 46.51 -18.57 -15.36
CA THR A 177 46.25 -17.24 -14.81
C THR A 177 45.56 -16.30 -15.80
N ALA A 178 44.47 -15.66 -15.37
CA ALA A 178 43.99 -14.40 -15.94
C ALA A 178 44.04 -13.32 -14.84
N SER A 179 44.88 -12.33 -15.08
CA SER A 179 45.15 -11.18 -14.24
C SER A 179 43.98 -10.19 -14.26
N CYS A 180 43.46 -9.84 -13.09
CA CYS A 180 42.61 -8.66 -12.93
C CYS A 180 43.36 -7.67 -12.01
N HIS A 181 43.66 -6.50 -12.57
CA HIS A 181 44.48 -5.46 -11.97
C HIS A 181 43.99 -5.02 -10.58
N SER A 182 44.94 -5.01 -9.64
CA SER A 182 44.93 -4.20 -8.42
C SER A 182 44.69 -2.72 -8.72
N MET A 183 43.73 -2.12 -8.02
CA MET A 183 43.82 -0.72 -7.60
C MET A 183 43.91 -0.69 -6.08
N ALA A 184 45.14 -0.67 -5.59
CA ALA A 184 45.47 -0.30 -4.23
C ALA A 184 46.34 0.96 -4.26
N LEU A 185 45.84 2.00 -3.57
CA LEU A 185 46.59 2.93 -2.74
C LEU A 185 47.96 3.42 -3.25
N VAL A 186 47.97 4.65 -3.75
CA VAL A 186 49.15 5.53 -3.67
C VAL A 186 48.73 6.82 -2.98
N ALA A 187 48.87 6.85 -1.66
CA ALA A 187 49.07 8.08 -0.91
C ALA A 187 50.53 8.49 -1.11
N ARG A 188 50.78 9.59 -1.83
CA ARG A 188 52.11 10.18 -1.94
C ARG A 188 52.08 11.66 -1.62
N ALA A 189 52.80 11.95 -0.55
CA ALA A 189 53.46 13.17 -0.13
C ALA A 189 53.28 14.43 -0.98
N TRP A 190 52.87 15.48 -0.28
CA TRP A 190 52.97 16.87 -0.69
C TRP A 190 54.43 17.30 -0.85
N SER A 191 54.81 17.70 -2.05
CA SER A 191 55.92 18.62 -2.28
C SER A 191 55.55 19.53 -3.44
N VAL A 192 55.26 20.78 -3.12
CA VAL A 192 54.85 21.85 -4.03
C VAL A 192 56.10 22.50 -4.65
N PRO A 193 56.20 22.61 -5.99
CA PRO A 193 57.04 23.60 -6.65
C PRO A 193 56.23 24.85 -7.08
N PRO A 194 56.87 26.04 -7.19
CA PRO A 194 56.20 27.31 -7.46
C PRO A 194 55.74 27.45 -8.93
N PRO A 195 54.78 28.36 -9.21
CA PRO A 195 54.07 28.39 -10.48
C PRO A 195 54.89 29.10 -11.56
N THR A 196 55.20 28.38 -12.63
CA THR A 196 55.55 29.00 -13.91
C THR A 196 54.26 29.30 -14.68
N LYS A 197 54.18 30.55 -15.15
CA LYS A 197 53.08 31.10 -15.94
C LYS A 197 52.87 30.28 -17.21
N VAL A 198 51.84 29.44 -17.22
CA VAL A 198 51.30 28.84 -18.45
C VAL A 198 49.91 29.42 -18.69
N SER A 199 49.89 30.34 -19.66
CA SER A 199 48.69 30.77 -20.36
C SER A 199 48.11 29.56 -21.12
N SER A 200 47.08 28.93 -20.57
CA SER A 200 46.24 28.00 -21.30
C SER A 200 44.78 28.27 -20.99
N ARG A 201 44.04 28.71 -22.02
CA ARG A 201 42.58 28.75 -22.12
C ARG A 201 41.94 27.64 -21.28
N HIS A 202 41.24 28.04 -20.22
CA HIS A 202 40.36 27.19 -19.44
C HIS A 202 39.28 26.58 -20.35
N ARG A 203 39.45 25.31 -20.74
CA ARG A 203 38.31 24.43 -20.98
C ARG A 203 37.71 24.12 -19.63
N VAL A 204 36.64 24.82 -19.29
CA VAL A 204 35.83 24.50 -18.12
C VAL A 204 35.25 23.11 -18.33
N ASN A 205 35.67 22.22 -17.43
CA ASN A 205 35.32 20.82 -17.28
C ASN A 205 33.85 20.51 -17.57
N LEU A 206 33.58 19.79 -18.67
CA LEU A 206 32.30 19.16 -18.97
C LEU A 206 32.21 17.73 -18.36
N CYS A 207 32.83 17.50 -17.20
CA CYS A 207 32.84 16.21 -16.50
C CYS A 207 31.93 16.16 -15.26
N ASP A 208 31.27 17.26 -14.89
CA ASP A 208 30.41 17.29 -13.69
C ASP A 208 28.99 16.76 -13.92
N SER A 209 28.51 16.70 -15.17
CA SER A 209 27.12 16.27 -15.44
C SER A 209 26.91 14.75 -15.36
N HIS A 210 27.95 13.93 -15.53
CA HIS A 210 27.84 12.49 -15.39
C HIS A 210 27.93 12.01 -13.95
N CYS A 211 28.69 12.71 -13.08
CA CYS A 211 28.86 12.30 -11.69
C CYS A 211 27.58 12.54 -10.85
N THR A 212 26.84 13.62 -11.13
CA THR A 212 25.58 13.94 -10.44
C THR A 212 24.48 12.92 -10.74
N ARG A 213 24.40 12.38 -11.96
CA ARG A 213 23.39 11.36 -12.33
C ARG A 213 23.62 10.03 -11.61
N TYR A 214 24.86 9.62 -11.38
CA TYR A 214 25.17 8.40 -10.60
C TYR A 214 24.92 8.56 -9.10
N ALA A 215 25.21 9.74 -8.53
CA ALA A 215 24.93 10.02 -7.12
C ALA A 215 23.42 9.96 -6.81
N TRP A 216 22.60 10.55 -7.69
CA TRP A 216 21.14 10.48 -7.58
C TRP A 216 20.64 9.04 -7.67
N HIS A 217 21.11 8.25 -8.64
CA HIS A 217 20.72 6.84 -8.77
C HIS A 217 21.10 5.98 -7.56
N ARG A 218 22.27 6.23 -6.95
CA ARG A 218 22.71 5.51 -5.74
C ARG A 218 21.86 5.85 -4.52
N TRP A 219 21.57 7.14 -4.31
CA TRP A 219 20.67 7.57 -3.22
C TRP A 219 19.25 7.01 -3.43
N TRP A 220 18.80 6.96 -4.67
CA TRP A 220 17.52 6.37 -5.07
C TRP A 220 17.39 4.89 -4.67
N HIS A 221 18.47 4.12 -4.83
CA HIS A 221 18.50 2.72 -4.40
C HIS A 221 18.44 2.54 -2.88
N GLN A 222 19.00 3.48 -2.10
CA GLN A 222 18.99 3.39 -0.64
C GLN A 222 17.60 3.64 -0.02
N LEU A 223 16.75 4.40 -0.70
CA LEU A 223 15.35 4.63 -0.30
C LEU A 223 14.37 3.57 -0.81
N GLN A 224 14.87 2.54 -1.50
CA GLN A 224 14.02 1.44 -1.91
C GLN A 224 13.54 0.68 -0.68
N PHE A 225 12.23 0.38 -0.66
CA PHE A 225 11.60 -0.49 0.32
C PHE A 225 12.43 -1.77 0.57
N LYS A 226 13.03 -2.32 -0.48
CA LYS A 226 13.97 -3.44 -0.44
C LYS A 226 15.12 -3.24 0.57
N ALA A 227 15.84 -2.12 0.51
CA ALA A 227 16.99 -1.85 1.38
C ALA A 227 16.58 -1.74 2.86
N LEU A 228 15.41 -1.15 3.12
CA LEU A 228 14.83 -1.09 4.47
C LEU A 228 14.48 -2.50 4.97
N MET A 229 13.91 -3.31 4.08
CA MET A 229 13.43 -4.64 4.41
C MET A 229 14.56 -5.67 4.52
N ASP A 230 15.67 -5.53 3.79
CA ASP A 230 16.77 -6.52 3.79
C ASP A 230 17.40 -6.75 5.17
N ARG A 231 17.22 -5.82 6.12
CA ARG A 231 17.65 -5.98 7.52
C ARG A 231 16.79 -6.96 8.33
N VAL A 232 15.60 -7.31 7.85
CA VAL A 232 14.63 -8.15 8.58
C VAL A 232 14.66 -9.57 8.02
N PRO A 233 14.82 -10.62 8.84
CA PRO A 233 14.83 -12.00 8.35
C PRO A 233 13.49 -12.36 7.69
N TRP A 234 13.55 -13.11 6.60
CA TRP A 234 12.38 -13.42 5.74
C TRP A 234 11.18 -13.99 6.51
N ILE A 235 11.43 -14.88 7.46
CA ILE A 235 10.40 -15.50 8.32
C ILE A 235 9.62 -14.44 9.11
N ARG A 236 10.33 -13.41 9.61
CA ARG A 236 9.71 -12.30 10.35
C ARG A 236 8.92 -11.38 9.42
N LYS A 237 9.43 -11.08 8.21
CA LYS A 237 8.70 -10.30 7.19
C LYS A 237 7.33 -10.91 6.89
N ARG A 238 7.30 -12.22 6.63
CA ARG A 238 6.06 -12.96 6.31
C ARG A 238 5.03 -12.87 7.44
N ARG A 239 5.48 -12.91 8.70
CA ARG A 239 4.57 -12.74 9.85
C ARG A 239 4.05 -11.32 9.93
N ILE A 240 4.92 -10.30 9.82
CA ILE A 240 4.54 -8.88 9.94
C ILE A 240 3.53 -8.47 8.86
N PHE A 241 3.76 -8.86 7.60
CA PHE A 241 2.85 -8.55 6.48
C PHE A 241 1.74 -9.58 6.28
N SER A 242 1.51 -10.44 7.27
CA SER A 242 0.34 -11.30 7.28
C SER A 242 -0.93 -10.46 7.41
N GLU A 243 -1.96 -10.80 6.64
CA GLU A 243 -3.26 -10.11 6.68
C GLU A 243 -3.84 -10.09 8.09
N ARG A 244 -3.67 -11.18 8.85
CA ARG A 244 -4.14 -11.27 10.24
C ARG A 244 -3.43 -10.26 11.15
N MET A 245 -2.12 -10.09 10.98
CA MET A 245 -1.34 -9.14 11.79
C MET A 245 -1.69 -7.70 11.43
N LEU A 246 -1.84 -7.40 10.13
CA LEU A 246 -2.28 -6.07 9.68
C LEU A 246 -3.67 -5.72 10.20
N LEU A 247 -4.61 -6.67 10.18
CA LEU A 247 -5.94 -6.48 10.77
C LEU A 247 -5.90 -6.32 12.30
N GLN A 248 -5.06 -7.10 13.00
CA GLN A 248 -4.89 -6.94 14.44
C GLN A 248 -4.34 -5.56 14.81
N VAL A 249 -3.32 -5.08 14.09
CA VAL A 249 -2.79 -3.72 14.26
C VAL A 249 -3.87 -2.68 13.99
N LEU A 250 -4.66 -2.86 12.92
CA LEU A 250 -5.77 -1.96 12.61
C LEU A 250 -6.82 -1.92 13.73
N VAL A 251 -7.18 -3.05 14.33
CA VAL A 251 -8.13 -3.13 15.46
C VAL A 251 -7.57 -2.44 16.71
N VAL A 252 -6.29 -2.65 17.04
CA VAL A 252 -5.64 -1.98 18.17
C VAL A 252 -5.63 -0.46 17.97
N LEU A 253 -5.28 -0.01 16.78
CA LEU A 253 -5.31 1.41 16.43
C LEU A 253 -6.72 2.01 16.47
N LEU A 254 -7.72 1.29 15.97
CA LEU A 254 -9.12 1.70 16.02
C LEU A 254 -9.62 1.82 17.46
N TRP A 255 -9.20 0.91 18.33
CA TRP A 255 -9.53 0.97 19.75
C TRP A 255 -8.92 2.20 20.44
N ALA A 256 -7.65 2.50 20.16
CA ALA A 256 -7.01 3.71 20.67
C ALA A 256 -7.73 4.99 20.18
N LEU A 257 -8.13 5.01 18.90
CA LEU A 257 -8.92 6.10 18.34
C LEU A 257 -10.30 6.23 19.00
N PHE A 258 -10.97 5.12 19.27
CA PHE A 258 -12.26 5.11 19.97
C PHE A 258 -12.13 5.75 21.36
N VAL A 259 -11.11 5.37 22.14
CA VAL A 259 -10.83 5.99 23.46
C VAL A 259 -10.58 7.49 23.33
N TYR A 260 -9.82 7.91 22.31
CA TYR A 260 -9.62 9.33 22.00
C TYR A 260 -10.95 10.06 21.71
N LEU A 261 -11.84 9.46 20.90
CA LEU A 261 -13.12 10.08 20.56
C LEU A 261 -14.05 10.20 21.76
N VAL A 262 -14.09 9.18 22.64
CA VAL A 262 -14.83 9.25 23.90
C VAL A 262 -14.29 10.38 24.78
N PHE A 263 -12.97 10.51 24.88
CA PHE A 263 -12.33 11.60 25.61
C PHE A 263 -12.73 12.96 25.02
N VAL A 264 -12.57 13.16 23.70
CA VAL A 264 -12.94 14.40 23.02
C VAL A 264 -14.42 14.74 23.23
N GLN A 265 -15.33 13.78 23.07
CA GLN A 265 -16.76 14.02 23.25
C GLN A 265 -17.12 14.36 24.71
N THR A 266 -16.39 13.81 25.68
CA THR A 266 -16.65 14.06 27.11
C THR A 266 -16.17 15.46 27.53
N PHE A 267 -15.02 15.90 27.02
CA PHE A 267 -14.38 17.14 27.47
C PHE A 267 -14.57 18.34 26.53
N SER A 268 -14.95 18.13 25.27
CA SER A 268 -15.16 19.24 24.33
C SER A 268 -16.60 19.77 24.40
N PRO A 269 -16.80 21.07 24.64
CA PRO A 269 -18.13 21.69 24.62
C PRO A 269 -18.73 21.74 23.20
N HIS A 270 -17.93 21.53 22.15
CA HIS A 270 -18.39 21.62 20.76
C HIS A 270 -19.08 20.35 20.26
N PHE A 271 -18.85 19.21 20.92
CA PHE A 271 -19.35 17.89 20.50
C PHE A 271 -20.23 17.22 21.56
N THR A 272 -20.81 17.99 22.48
CA THR A 272 -21.74 17.50 23.50
C THR A 272 -23.01 16.94 22.85
N VAL A 273 -23.55 15.88 23.45
CA VAL A 273 -24.84 15.28 23.00
C VAL A 273 -26.02 16.03 23.59
N ASP A 274 -25.86 16.62 24.78
CA ASP A 274 -26.90 17.38 25.44
C ASP A 274 -26.33 18.73 25.93
N PRO A 275 -26.71 19.87 25.33
CA PRO A 275 -27.57 20.01 24.15
C PRO A 275 -26.88 19.55 22.85
N ILE A 276 -27.64 19.05 21.87
CA ILE A 276 -27.10 18.65 20.55
C ILE A 276 -26.60 19.90 19.80
N THR A 277 -25.30 19.94 19.52
CA THR A 277 -24.70 20.97 18.67
C THR A 277 -24.79 20.59 17.19
N THR A 278 -25.20 21.57 16.38
CA THR A 278 -25.32 21.43 14.92
C THR A 278 -24.37 22.34 14.15
N HIS A 279 -23.81 23.35 14.83
CA HIS A 279 -22.75 24.18 14.30
C HIS A 279 -21.39 23.54 14.62
N CYS A 280 -20.74 22.98 13.61
CA CYS A 280 -19.48 22.23 13.77
C CYS A 280 -18.30 23.08 13.29
N PRO A 281 -17.72 23.95 14.14
CA PRO A 281 -16.54 24.70 13.76
C PRO A 281 -15.35 23.75 13.56
N VAL A 282 -14.41 24.16 12.72
CA VAL A 282 -13.10 23.51 12.63
C VAL A 282 -12.32 23.92 13.88
N VAL A 283 -12.30 23.03 14.87
CA VAL A 283 -11.66 23.24 16.18
C VAL A 283 -10.48 22.29 16.39
N ALA A 284 -9.72 22.51 17.47
CA ALA A 284 -8.47 21.81 17.76
C ALA A 284 -8.63 20.28 17.86
N GLU A 285 -9.83 19.80 18.15
CA GLU A 285 -10.23 18.41 18.25
C GLU A 285 -10.05 17.66 16.91
N TYR A 286 -10.11 18.36 15.78
CA TYR A 286 -9.83 17.81 14.45
C TYR A 286 -8.33 17.79 14.11
N VAL A 287 -7.45 18.37 14.92
CA VAL A 287 -6.01 18.47 14.61
C VAL A 287 -5.38 17.08 14.41
N LEU A 288 -5.76 16.09 15.23
CA LEU A 288 -5.22 14.74 15.10
C LEU A 288 -5.51 14.14 13.72
N ILE A 289 -6.77 14.19 13.26
CA ILE A 289 -7.14 13.64 11.95
C ILE A 289 -6.50 14.44 10.81
N TYR A 290 -6.38 15.76 10.94
CA TYR A 290 -5.69 16.58 9.93
C TYR A 290 -4.20 16.25 9.84
N ILE A 291 -3.50 16.08 10.96
CA ILE A 291 -2.10 15.66 10.96
C ILE A 291 -1.95 14.30 10.25
N ILE A 292 -2.81 13.33 10.58
CA ILE A 292 -2.80 12.01 9.94
C ILE A 292 -3.04 12.15 8.42
N LEU A 293 -4.01 12.96 8.01
CA LEU A 293 -4.33 13.18 6.60
C LEU A 293 -3.19 13.90 5.84
N VAL A 294 -2.55 14.89 6.46
CA VAL A 294 -1.40 15.60 5.86
C VAL A 294 -0.22 14.65 5.71
N ILE A 295 0.13 13.88 6.75
CA ILE A 295 1.19 12.87 6.66
C ILE A 295 0.85 11.85 5.57
N TYR A 296 -0.40 11.39 5.53
CA TYR A 296 -0.87 10.44 4.53
C TYR A 296 -0.71 10.99 3.11
N ILE A 297 -1.22 12.19 2.83
CA ILE A 297 -1.28 12.76 1.48
C ILE A 297 0.09 13.28 1.03
N CYS A 298 0.82 13.96 1.91
CA CYS A 298 2.08 14.62 1.55
C CYS A 298 3.30 13.70 1.66
N ILE A 299 3.24 12.64 2.48
CA ILE A 299 4.40 11.75 2.71
C ILE A 299 4.08 10.33 2.24
N THR A 300 3.03 9.71 2.77
CA THR A 300 2.75 8.29 2.51
C THR A 300 2.35 8.02 1.07
N CYS A 301 1.43 8.81 0.50
CA CYS A 301 0.97 8.66 -0.88
C CYS A 301 2.11 8.80 -1.91
N PRO A 302 2.94 9.86 -1.88
CA PRO A 302 4.11 9.96 -2.75
C PRO A 302 5.10 8.82 -2.55
N ALA A 303 5.36 8.39 -1.31
CA ALA A 303 6.27 7.28 -1.02
C ALA A 303 5.75 5.95 -1.61
N VAL A 304 4.46 5.65 -1.43
CA VAL A 304 3.82 4.45 -2.01
C VAL A 304 3.83 4.53 -3.53
N LEU A 305 3.44 5.66 -4.12
CA LEU A 305 3.46 5.85 -5.56
C LEU A 305 4.88 5.63 -6.11
N PHE A 306 5.88 6.18 -5.43
CA PHE A 306 7.29 6.03 -5.75
C PHE A 306 7.73 4.56 -5.73
N TRP A 307 7.38 3.82 -4.67
CA TRP A 307 7.72 2.40 -4.54
C TRP A 307 7.00 1.51 -5.56
N VAL A 308 5.78 1.85 -5.94
CA VAL A 308 4.96 1.11 -6.89
C VAL A 308 5.27 1.46 -8.35
N TRP A 309 5.88 2.62 -8.63
CA TRP A 309 6.08 3.12 -9.99
C TRP A 309 6.92 2.20 -10.89
N ASN A 310 7.86 1.44 -10.34
CA ASN A 310 8.75 0.59 -11.14
C ASN A 310 8.45 -0.91 -11.02
N THR A 311 7.28 -1.28 -10.46
CA THR A 311 6.91 -2.69 -10.33
C THR A 311 6.11 -3.13 -11.56
N ASP A 312 6.65 -4.06 -12.33
CA ASP A 312 5.91 -4.75 -13.39
C ASP A 312 5.01 -5.81 -12.76
N GLU A 313 3.71 -5.54 -12.69
CA GLU A 313 2.74 -6.44 -12.08
C GLU A 313 1.66 -6.88 -13.09
N PRO A 314 1.40 -8.19 -13.23
CA PRO A 314 0.37 -8.69 -14.13
C PRO A 314 -1.06 -8.57 -13.59
N TYR A 315 -1.26 -8.37 -12.29
CA TYR A 315 -2.60 -8.44 -11.65
C TYR A 315 -3.35 -7.09 -11.57
N GLY A 316 -2.72 -5.99 -12.03
CA GLY A 316 -3.35 -4.67 -12.08
C GLY A 316 -3.50 -3.97 -10.72
N LEU A 317 -3.02 -4.55 -9.61
CA LEU A 317 -3.12 -3.94 -8.28
C LEU A 317 -2.31 -2.63 -8.19
N ARG A 318 -1.18 -2.55 -8.91
CA ARG A 318 -0.43 -1.31 -9.13
C ARG A 318 -1.30 -0.20 -9.70
N ARG A 319 -2.11 -0.50 -10.72
CA ARG A 319 -3.00 0.49 -11.36
C ARG A 319 -4.03 0.98 -10.34
N ASP A 320 -4.62 0.05 -9.60
CA ASP A 320 -5.64 0.32 -8.60
C ASP A 320 -5.11 1.25 -7.49
N LEU A 321 -3.94 0.94 -6.91
CA LEU A 321 -3.26 1.80 -5.92
C LEU A 321 -2.90 3.17 -6.48
N THR A 322 -2.40 3.23 -7.72
CA THR A 322 -2.00 4.48 -8.37
C THR A 322 -3.21 5.40 -8.59
N VAL A 323 -4.31 4.85 -9.11
CA VAL A 323 -5.55 5.61 -9.34
C VAL A 323 -6.09 6.17 -8.03
N GLU A 324 -6.09 5.36 -6.97
CA GLU A 324 -6.55 5.80 -5.66
C GLU A 324 -5.72 6.97 -5.09
N ILE A 325 -4.39 6.89 -5.20
CA ILE A 325 -3.47 7.97 -4.80
C ILE A 325 -3.74 9.24 -5.62
N VAL A 326 -3.88 9.12 -6.94
CA VAL A 326 -4.13 10.26 -7.84
C VAL A 326 -5.48 10.92 -7.51
N LEU A 327 -6.54 10.13 -7.30
CA LEU A 327 -7.84 10.65 -6.90
C LEU A 327 -7.74 11.40 -5.57
N CYS A 328 -7.02 10.85 -4.58
CA CYS A 328 -6.81 11.52 -3.30
C CYS A 328 -6.06 12.85 -3.44
N MET A 329 -4.99 12.88 -4.24
CA MET A 329 -4.19 14.08 -4.51
C MET A 329 -4.96 15.17 -5.28
N ILE A 330 -6.03 14.82 -5.99
CA ILE A 330 -6.86 15.80 -6.73
C ILE A 330 -8.03 16.27 -5.86
N PHE A 331 -8.84 15.35 -5.32
CA PHE A 331 -10.09 15.69 -4.66
C PHE A 331 -9.91 16.27 -3.26
N TYR A 332 -8.82 15.94 -2.57
CA TYR A 332 -8.56 16.52 -1.24
C TYR A 332 -8.14 17.99 -1.29
N PRO A 333 -7.21 18.42 -2.18
CA PRO A 333 -6.98 19.85 -2.37
C PRO A 333 -8.20 20.59 -2.89
N LEU A 334 -9.02 20.00 -3.78
CA LEU A 334 -10.27 20.62 -4.23
C LEU A 334 -11.25 20.86 -3.08
N PHE A 335 -11.35 19.92 -2.13
CA PHE A 335 -12.14 20.08 -0.91
C PHE A 335 -11.70 21.32 -0.13
N HIS A 336 -10.41 21.45 0.19
CA HIS A 336 -9.87 22.60 0.95
C HIS A 336 -9.90 23.91 0.16
N PHE A 337 -9.54 23.86 -1.11
CA PHE A 337 -9.60 25.03 -2.00
C PHE A 337 -11.02 25.60 -2.04
N THR A 338 -12.03 24.74 -2.15
CA THR A 338 -13.43 25.20 -2.20
C THR A 338 -13.91 25.72 -0.85
N SER A 339 -13.49 25.11 0.26
CA SER A 339 -13.88 25.60 1.60
C SER A 339 -13.32 26.99 1.89
N GLU A 340 -12.09 27.27 1.45
CA GLU A 340 -11.41 28.54 1.74
C GLU A 340 -11.68 29.63 0.69
N LEU A 341 -11.62 29.30 -0.61
CA LEU A 341 -11.64 30.30 -1.68
C LEU A 341 -13.03 30.55 -2.26
N ALA A 342 -13.98 29.62 -2.06
CA ALA A 342 -15.32 29.73 -2.59
C ALA A 342 -16.42 29.49 -1.52
N PRO A 343 -16.38 30.16 -0.35
CA PRO A 343 -17.40 29.98 0.68
C PRO A 343 -18.81 30.37 0.21
N GLN A 344 -18.93 31.22 -0.81
CA GLN A 344 -20.20 31.56 -1.46
C GLN A 344 -20.87 30.38 -2.16
N MET A 345 -20.12 29.32 -2.50
CA MET A 345 -20.67 28.11 -3.12
C MET A 345 -21.31 27.16 -2.09
N ALA A 346 -20.94 27.27 -0.81
CA ALA A 346 -21.34 26.34 0.25
C ALA A 346 -22.87 26.11 0.38
N PRO A 347 -23.76 27.11 0.14
CA PRO A 347 -25.20 26.87 0.17
C PRO A 347 -25.68 25.87 -0.88
N TYR A 348 -25.08 25.93 -2.08
CA TYR A 348 -25.44 25.13 -3.26
C TYR A 348 -24.67 23.82 -3.34
N PHE A 349 -23.34 23.92 -3.21
CA PHE A 349 -22.40 22.85 -3.40
C PHE A 349 -21.39 22.85 -2.25
N SER A 350 -21.54 21.88 -1.36
CA SER A 350 -20.62 21.75 -0.23
C SER A 350 -19.27 21.23 -0.67
N PRO A 351 -18.16 21.74 -0.11
CA PRO A 351 -16.82 21.26 -0.44
C PRO A 351 -16.66 19.74 -0.29
N SER A 352 -17.34 19.14 0.69
CA SER A 352 -17.34 17.68 0.92
C SER A 352 -17.86 16.84 -0.26
N MET A 353 -18.59 17.44 -1.21
CA MET A 353 -19.00 16.76 -2.44
C MET A 353 -17.83 16.39 -3.35
N PHE A 354 -16.71 17.12 -3.30
CA PHE A 354 -15.49 16.71 -4.01
C PHE A 354 -14.95 15.38 -3.46
N LEU A 355 -14.96 15.20 -2.15
CA LEU A 355 -14.57 13.93 -1.53
C LEU A 355 -15.55 12.81 -1.93
N PHE A 356 -16.85 13.07 -1.89
CA PHE A 356 -17.87 12.12 -2.35
C PHE A 356 -17.62 11.66 -3.81
N VAL A 357 -17.36 12.58 -4.73
CA VAL A 357 -17.02 12.26 -6.13
C VAL A 357 -15.73 11.44 -6.20
N GLY A 358 -14.72 11.78 -5.41
CA GLY A 358 -13.48 11.00 -5.30
C GLY A 358 -13.73 9.55 -4.86
N PHE A 359 -14.55 9.33 -3.82
CA PHE A 359 -14.94 7.99 -3.37
C PHE A 359 -15.76 7.23 -4.41
N PHE A 360 -16.65 7.91 -5.13
CA PHE A 360 -17.44 7.30 -6.20
C PHE A 360 -16.55 6.83 -7.37
N LEU A 361 -15.64 7.70 -7.84
CA LEU A 361 -14.67 7.33 -8.89
C LEU A 361 -13.71 6.24 -8.41
N GLY A 362 -13.25 6.32 -7.16
CA GLY A 362 -12.44 5.29 -6.53
C GLY A 362 -13.16 3.94 -6.55
N HIS A 363 -14.44 3.90 -6.18
CA HIS A 363 -15.25 2.68 -6.21
C HIS A 363 -15.39 2.10 -7.63
N ILE A 364 -15.64 2.95 -8.63
CA ILE A 364 -15.70 2.51 -10.03
C ILE A 364 -14.37 1.85 -10.44
N MET A 365 -13.25 2.49 -10.14
CA MET A 365 -11.93 2.02 -10.57
C MET A 365 -11.45 0.79 -9.79
N LEU A 366 -11.74 0.71 -8.49
CA LEU A 366 -11.25 -0.36 -7.60
C LEU A 366 -12.15 -1.60 -7.56
N VAL A 367 -13.45 -1.44 -7.81
CA VAL A 367 -14.44 -2.52 -7.66
C VAL A 367 -15.09 -2.85 -8.98
N VAL A 368 -15.63 -1.85 -9.67
CA VAL A 368 -16.45 -2.06 -10.87
C VAL A 368 -15.57 -2.53 -12.04
N VAL A 369 -14.48 -1.81 -12.35
CA VAL A 369 -13.58 -2.15 -13.46
C VAL A 369 -12.99 -3.56 -13.30
N PRO A 370 -12.38 -3.95 -12.16
CA PRO A 370 -11.87 -5.32 -11.98
C PRO A 370 -12.97 -6.37 -12.10
N THR A 371 -14.17 -6.09 -11.58
CA THR A 371 -15.32 -7.00 -11.69
C THR A 371 -15.69 -7.28 -13.15
N PHE A 372 -15.68 -6.26 -14.01
CA PHE A 372 -15.94 -6.39 -15.45
C PHE A 372 -14.78 -7.07 -16.19
N THR A 373 -13.53 -6.71 -15.89
CA THR A 373 -12.35 -7.33 -16.52
C THR A 373 -12.30 -8.84 -16.24
N LEU A 374 -12.63 -9.28 -15.02
CA LEU A 374 -12.73 -10.69 -14.66
C LEU A 374 -13.83 -11.45 -15.43
N HIS A 375 -14.89 -10.75 -15.86
CA HIS A 375 -15.96 -11.35 -16.64
C HIS A 375 -15.54 -11.62 -18.08
N HIS A 376 -14.91 -10.64 -18.74
CA HIS A 376 -14.47 -10.78 -20.13
C HIS A 376 -13.18 -11.60 -20.29
N GLY A 377 -12.27 -11.56 -19.29
CA GLY A 377 -11.00 -12.29 -19.34
C GLY A 377 -11.14 -13.81 -19.39
N ARG A 378 -12.27 -14.35 -18.90
CA ARG A 378 -12.57 -15.79 -18.96
C ARG A 378 -12.63 -16.35 -20.39
N GLY A 379 -12.87 -15.50 -21.40
CA GLY A 379 -12.90 -15.93 -22.80
C GLY A 379 -11.55 -15.97 -23.51
N ARG A 380 -10.49 -15.32 -22.99
CA ARG A 380 -9.21 -15.16 -23.73
C ARG A 380 -7.97 -15.70 -23.02
N GLY A 381 -8.01 -15.89 -21.69
CA GLY A 381 -6.83 -16.24 -20.88
C GLY A 381 -6.45 -17.72 -20.81
N LEU A 382 -7.31 -18.65 -21.21
CA LEU A 382 -6.97 -20.09 -21.21
C LEU A 382 -6.01 -20.49 -22.34
N SER A 383 -5.78 -19.62 -23.32
CA SER A 383 -4.88 -19.93 -24.44
C SER A 383 -3.40 -19.63 -24.15
N TYR A 384 -3.08 -18.77 -23.17
CA TYR A 384 -1.69 -18.29 -22.99
C TYR A 384 -0.81 -19.21 -22.13
N HIS A 385 -1.40 -20.13 -21.36
CA HIS A 385 -0.65 -21.08 -20.54
C HIS A 385 -0.52 -22.48 -21.15
N ARG A 386 -1.14 -22.77 -22.30
CA ARG A 386 -1.09 -24.10 -22.95
C ARG A 386 0.01 -24.25 -23.99
N THR A 387 0.72 -23.19 -24.36
CA THR A 387 1.68 -23.19 -25.48
C THR A 387 3.14 -23.02 -25.09
N ARG A 388 3.50 -23.09 -23.79
CA ARG A 388 4.90 -23.05 -23.33
C ARG A 388 5.41 -24.33 -22.68
N SER A 389 4.70 -25.44 -22.85
CA SER A 389 5.19 -26.79 -22.59
C SER A 389 5.48 -27.49 -23.91
N VAL A 390 6.47 -27.00 -24.66
CA VAL A 390 7.19 -27.76 -25.70
C VAL A 390 8.66 -27.35 -25.60
#